data_AF-A0A6A9QMC7-F1
#
_entry.id   AF-A0A6A9QMC7-F1
#
_cell.length_a   1.000
_cell.length_b   1.000
_cell.length_c   1.000
_cell.angle_alpha   90.00
_cell.angle_beta   90.00
_cell.angle_gamma   90.00
#
_symmetry.space_group_name_H-M   'P 1'
#
loop_
_entity.id
_entity.type
_entity.pdbx_description
1 polymer ?
#
loop_
_entity_poly.entity_id
_entity_poly.type
_entity_poly.pdbx_seq_one_letter_code
_entity_poly.pdbx_strand_id
1 'polypeptide(L)'
;MSKKFLDLQDLILIKTSLEKVKMHVNEREDKSIFKWIKRESAVTISKCYKFPELKEPAEEMKKAIEGEDYEKLKEILPELLNKVETKINEYYNSMQ
;
A
#
# COMPACT_ATOMS: atom_id res chain seq x y z
N MET A 1 21.99 13.17 0.76
CA MET A 1 21.13 11.99 1.01
C MET A 1 20.93 11.29 -0.32
N SER A 2 21.22 9.98 -0.43
CA SER A 2 21.11 9.29 -1.72
C SER A 2 19.63 9.10 -2.09
N LYS A 3 19.31 9.20 -3.39
CA LYS A 3 17.95 8.97 -3.90
C LYS A 3 17.39 7.61 -3.44
N LYS A 4 18.22 6.56 -3.48
CA LYS A 4 17.87 5.21 -3.02
C LYS A 4 17.43 5.15 -1.56
N PHE A 5 18.06 5.94 -0.69
CA PHE A 5 17.69 5.98 0.73
C PHE A 5 16.31 6.62 0.95
N LEU A 6 16.00 7.68 0.20
CA LEU A 6 14.68 8.30 0.23
C LEU A 6 13.59 7.37 -0.33
N ASP A 7 13.88 6.67 -1.42
CA ASP A 7 12.97 5.69 -2.01
C ASP A 7 12.68 4.53 -1.03
N LEU A 8 13.70 4.05 -0.31
CA LEU A 8 13.54 3.05 0.74
C LEU A 8 12.66 3.56 1.90
N GLN A 9 12.88 4.79 2.37
CA GLN A 9 12.03 5.39 3.40
C GLN A 9 10.57 5.48 2.93
N ASP A 10 10.34 5.88 1.68
CA ASP A 10 9.00 5.90 1.09
C ASP A 10 8.36 4.50 1.06
N LEU A 11 9.11 3.47 0.68
CA LEU A 11 8.63 2.07 0.68
C LEU A 11 8.28 1.56 2.08
N ILE A 12 9.09 1.88 3.09
CA ILE A 12 8.82 1.50 4.49
C ILE A 12 7.52 2.17 4.97
N LEU A 13 7.35 3.47 4.68
CA LEU A 13 6.13 4.20 5.03
C LEU A 13 4.88 3.64 4.32
N ILE A 14 5.03 3.26 3.05
CA ILE A 14 3.98 2.57 2.29
C ILE A 14 3.60 1.27 3.01
N LYS A 15 4.59 0.42 3.35
CA LYS A 15 4.35 -0.87 4.03
C LYS A 15 3.54 -0.68 5.31
N THR A 16 4.00 0.19 6.21
CA THR A 16 3.33 0.44 7.49
C THR A 16 1.89 0.94 7.31
N SER A 17 1.65 1.83 6.33
CA SER A 17 0.30 2.32 6.03
C SER A 17 -0.61 1.19 5.53
N LEU A 18 -0.12 0.34 4.63
CA LEU A 18 -0.87 -0.80 4.09
C LEU A 18 -1.18 -1.86 5.16
N GLU A 19 -0.24 -2.15 6.06
CA GLU A 19 -0.45 -3.06 7.19
C GLU A 19 -1.58 -2.56 8.10
N LYS A 20 -1.58 -1.26 8.39
CA LYS A 20 -2.64 -0.62 9.18
C LYS A 20 -4.00 -0.72 8.49
N VAL A 21 -4.06 -0.44 7.20
CA VAL A 21 -5.31 -0.58 6.42
C VAL A 21 -5.78 -2.03 6.41
N LYS A 22 -4.88 -2.99 6.17
CA LYS A 22 -5.19 -4.43 6.21
C LYS A 22 -5.74 -4.88 7.55
N MET A 23 -5.15 -4.44 8.65
CA MET A 23 -5.65 -4.73 9.99
C MET A 23 -7.10 -4.24 10.15
N HIS A 24 -7.39 -3.00 9.79
CA HIS A 24 -8.75 -2.45 9.90
C HIS A 24 -9.75 -3.10 8.94
N VAL A 25 -9.34 -3.48 7.73
CA VAL A 25 -10.18 -4.22 6.77
C VAL A 25 -10.54 -5.61 7.31
N ASN A 26 -9.62 -6.28 8.00
CA ASN A 26 -9.83 -7.61 8.55
C ASN A 26 -10.63 -7.61 9.87
N GLU A 27 -10.47 -6.58 10.69
CA GLU A 27 -11.13 -6.50 12.01
C GLU A 27 -12.53 -5.89 11.97
N ARG A 28 -12.89 -5.16 10.89
CA ARG A 28 -14.13 -4.38 10.83
C ARG A 28 -14.90 -4.65 9.55
N GLU A 29 -16.04 -5.31 9.69
CA GLU A 29 -17.01 -5.56 8.60
C GLU A 29 -18.06 -4.43 8.45
N ASP A 30 -17.72 -3.19 8.80
CA ASP A 30 -18.61 -2.03 8.67
C ASP A 30 -18.14 -1.04 7.60
N LYS A 31 -18.94 -0.88 6.54
CA LYS A 31 -18.72 0.05 5.42
C LYS A 31 -18.36 1.48 5.84
N SER A 32 -18.71 1.91 7.06
CA SER A 32 -18.26 3.19 7.63
C SER A 32 -16.73 3.36 7.62
N ILE A 33 -15.96 2.26 7.57
CA ILE A 33 -14.48 2.28 7.49
C ILE A 33 -13.97 2.85 6.17
N PHE A 34 -14.71 2.78 5.06
CA PHE A 34 -14.19 3.17 3.74
C PHE A 34 -13.80 4.63 3.68
N LYS A 35 -14.56 5.51 4.34
CA LYS A 35 -14.21 6.93 4.47
C LYS A 35 -12.86 7.11 5.17
N TRP A 36 -12.60 6.31 6.19
CA TRP A 36 -11.33 6.31 6.91
C TRP A 36 -10.20 5.74 6.04
N ILE A 37 -10.40 4.57 5.40
CA ILE A 37 -9.42 3.94 4.51
C ILE A 37 -9.04 4.89 3.37
N LYS A 38 -10.02 5.52 2.73
CA LYS A 38 -9.80 6.48 1.64
C LYS A 38 -8.89 7.63 2.07
N ARG A 39 -9.11 8.18 3.26
CA ARG A 39 -8.28 9.27 3.79
C ARG A 39 -6.87 8.78 4.13
N GLU A 40 -6.77 7.63 4.78
CA GLU A 40 -5.50 7.08 5.25
C GLU A 40 -4.59 6.64 4.10
N SER A 41 -5.16 6.02 3.07
CA SER A 41 -4.41 5.43 1.94
C SER A 41 -4.12 6.41 0.81
N ALA A 42 -4.70 7.62 0.80
CA ALA A 42 -4.53 8.57 -0.31
C ALA A 42 -3.05 8.91 -0.59
N VAL A 43 -2.28 9.19 0.45
CA VAL A 43 -0.83 9.46 0.32
C VAL A 43 -0.08 8.21 -0.11
N THR A 44 -0.44 7.06 0.46
CA THR A 44 0.18 5.76 0.15
C THR A 44 0.00 5.39 -1.32
N ILE A 45 -1.23 5.48 -1.84
CA ILE A 45 -1.54 5.24 -3.27
C ILE A 45 -0.74 6.20 -4.15
N SER A 46 -0.70 7.49 -3.81
CA SER A 46 0.09 8.46 -4.56
C SER A 46 1.58 8.15 -4.56
N LYS A 47 2.14 7.63 -3.46
CA LYS A 47 3.54 7.23 -3.38
C LYS A 47 3.82 5.95 -4.16
N CYS A 48 2.90 4.99 -4.19
CA CYS A 48 3.02 3.78 -5.00
C CYS A 48 3.25 4.09 -6.48
N TYR A 49 2.67 5.17 -7.02
CA TYR A 49 2.87 5.56 -8.42
C TYR A 49 4.31 5.94 -8.79
N LYS A 50 5.18 6.20 -7.81
CA LYS A 50 6.62 6.38 -8.04
C LYS A 50 7.31 5.07 -8.43
N PHE A 51 6.71 3.94 -8.11
CA PHE A 51 7.26 2.59 -8.32
C PHE A 51 6.42 1.87 -9.36
N PRO A 52 6.94 1.62 -10.58
CA PRO A 52 6.16 1.04 -11.67
C PRO A 52 5.43 -0.27 -11.30
N GLU A 53 6.09 -1.16 -10.56
CA GLU A 53 5.52 -2.43 -10.10
C GLU A 53 4.39 -2.31 -9.06
N LEU A 54 4.28 -1.17 -8.37
CA LEU A 54 3.24 -0.92 -7.36
C LEU A 54 2.05 -0.17 -7.94
N LYS A 55 2.20 0.42 -9.14
CA LYS A 55 1.20 1.32 -9.74
C LYS A 55 -0.13 0.62 -10.00
N GLU A 56 -0.09 -0.55 -10.64
CA GLU A 56 -1.29 -1.29 -11.01
C GLU A 56 -2.06 -1.80 -9.78
N PRO A 57 -1.43 -2.51 -8.80
CA PRO A 57 -2.15 -2.92 -7.60
C PRO A 57 -2.65 -1.73 -6.75
N ALA A 58 -1.93 -0.60 -6.74
CA ALA A 58 -2.40 0.61 -6.06
C ALA A 58 -3.63 1.23 -6.74
N GLU A 59 -3.73 1.15 -8.07
CA GLU A 59 -4.92 1.60 -8.81
C GLU A 59 -6.11 0.68 -8.54
N GLU A 60 -5.89 -0.63 -8.49
CA GLU A 60 -6.92 -1.59 -8.09
C GLU A 60 -7.40 -1.33 -6.67
N MET A 61 -6.49 -1.08 -5.73
CA MET A 61 -6.83 -0.72 -4.35
C MET A 61 -7.69 0.55 -4.31
N LYS A 62 -7.32 1.57 -5.08
CA LYS A 62 -8.10 2.82 -5.18
C LYS A 62 -9.52 2.55 -5.67
N LYS A 63 -9.69 1.74 -6.73
CA LYS A 63 -11.01 1.35 -7.26
C LYS A 63 -11.83 0.58 -6.22
N ALA A 64 -11.21 -0.35 -5.49
CA ALA A 64 -11.88 -1.09 -4.43
C ALA A 64 -12.35 -0.18 -3.28
N ILE A 65 -11.55 0.83 -2.91
CA ILE A 65 -11.95 1.84 -1.91
C ILE A 65 -13.12 2.69 -2.41
N GLU A 66 -13.09 3.13 -3.66
CA GLU A 66 -14.15 3.95 -4.26
C GLU A 66 -15.45 3.18 -4.48
N GLY A 67 -15.34 1.88 -4.77
CA GLY A 67 -16.47 0.96 -4.91
C GLY A 67 -16.97 0.36 -3.59
N GLU A 68 -16.35 0.71 -2.46
CA GLU A 68 -16.64 0.11 -1.15
C GLU A 68 -16.58 -1.43 -1.16
N ASP A 69 -15.61 -1.99 -1.89
CA ASP A 69 -15.44 -3.43 -2.10
C ASP A 69 -14.43 -4.02 -1.11
N TYR A 70 -14.97 -4.61 -0.05
CA TYR A 70 -14.20 -5.23 1.02
C TYR A 70 -13.43 -6.46 0.60
N GLU A 71 -14.09 -7.35 -0.14
CA GLU A 71 -13.50 -8.62 -0.55
C GLU A 71 -12.34 -8.35 -1.50
N LYS A 72 -12.50 -7.39 -2.40
CA LYS A 72 -11.41 -6.96 -3.27
C LYS A 72 -10.24 -6.34 -2.49
N LEU A 73 -10.50 -5.57 -1.43
CA LEU A 73 -9.42 -5.07 -0.56
C LEU A 73 -8.68 -6.19 0.19
N LYS A 74 -9.40 -7.22 0.66
CA LYS A 74 -8.79 -8.39 1.31
C LYS A 74 -7.88 -9.17 0.37
N GLU A 75 -8.18 -9.19 -0.94
CA GLU A 75 -7.31 -9.77 -1.97
C GLU A 75 -6.08 -8.91 -2.29
N ILE A 76 -6.29 -7.62 -2.53
CA ILE A 76 -5.23 -6.72 -3.04
C ILE A 76 -4.19 -6.38 -1.96
N LEU A 77 -4.62 -6.15 -0.72
CA LEU A 77 -3.72 -5.69 0.35
C LEU A 77 -2.57 -6.66 0.63
N PRO A 78 -2.78 -7.98 0.77
CA PRO A 78 -1.69 -8.95 0.88
C PRO A 78 -0.74 -8.94 -0.32
N GLU A 79 -1.25 -8.86 -1.55
CA GLU A 79 -0.43 -8.87 -2.75
C GLU A 79 0.45 -7.61 -2.84
N LEU A 80 -0.15 -6.44 -2.62
CA LEU A 80 0.57 -5.17 -2.65
C LEU A 80 1.62 -5.10 -1.54
N LEU A 81 1.33 -5.61 -0.34
CA LEU A 81 2.30 -5.72 0.74
C LEU A 81 3.51 -6.58 0.36
N ASN A 82 3.28 -7.74 -0.27
CA ASN A 82 4.35 -8.62 -0.70
C ASN A 82 5.25 -7.97 -1.77
N LYS A 83 4.66 -7.23 -2.72
CA LYS A 83 5.42 -6.47 -3.72
C LYS A 83 6.26 -5.37 -3.09
N VAL A 84 5.70 -4.63 -2.12
CA VAL A 84 6.44 -3.59 -1.38
C VAL A 84 7.60 -4.22 -0.60
N GLU A 85 7.38 -5.34 0.08
CA GLU A 85 8.41 -6.05 0.83
C GLU A 85 9.54 -6.57 -0.06
N THR A 86 9.19 -7.13 -1.23
CA THR A 86 10.17 -7.53 -2.25
C THR A 86 11.04 -6.33 -2.66
N LYS A 87 10.43 -5.16 -2.88
CA LYS A 87 11.17 -3.96 -3.25
C LYS A 87 12.05 -3.43 -2.15
N ILE A 88 11.58 -3.42 -0.91
CA ILE A 88 12.40 -3.06 0.25
C ILE A 88 13.68 -3.93 0.28
N ASN A 89 13.54 -5.23 0.09
CA ASN A 89 14.68 -6.16 0.06
C ASN A 89 15.63 -5.90 -1.11
N GLU A 90 15.10 -5.63 -2.32
CA GLU A 90 15.93 -5.24 -3.48
C GLU A 90 16.75 -3.97 -3.19
N TYR A 91 16.12 -2.95 -2.59
CA TYR A 91 16.82 -1.71 -2.23
C TYR A 91 17.91 -1.97 -1.19
N TYR A 92 17.62 -2.71 -0.13
CA TYR A 92 18.63 -3.10 0.88
C TYR A 92 19.82 -3.82 0.26
N ASN A 93 19.57 -4.84 -0.56
CA ASN A 93 20.63 -5.62 -1.21
C ASN A 93 21.45 -4.78 -2.19
N SER A 94 20.85 -3.76 -2.83
CA SER A 94 21.55 -2.87 -3.77
C SER A 94 22.41 -1.79 -3.10
N MET A 95 22.35 -1.67 -1.77
CA MET A 95 23.13 -0.73 -0.96
C MET A 95 24.21 -1.41 -0.12
N GLN A 96 24.19 -2.75 -0.04
CA GLN A 96 25.32 -3.56 0.42
C GLN A 96 26.41 -3.59 -0.65
#